data_AF-E6N5K7-F1
#
_entry.id   AF-E6N5K7-F1
#
_cell.length_a   1.000
_cell.length_b   1.000
_cell.length_c   1.000
_cell.angle_alpha   90.00
_cell.angle_beta   90.00
_cell.angle_gamma   90.00
#
_symmetry.space_group_name_H-M   'P 1'
#
loop_
_entity.id
_entity.type
_entity.pdbx_description
1 polymer ?
#
loop_
_entity_poly.entity_id
_entity_poly.type
_entity_poly.pdbx_seq_one_letter_code
_entity_poly.pdbx_strand_id
1 'polypeptide(L)' 'MKIESINKVLCIGISILSDSLRRQGVEVVDVEWHPPVEIEEDLKKILDKLL' A
#
# COMPACT_ATOMS: atom_id res chain seq x y z
N MET A 1 21.69 10.93 28.58
CA MET A 1 20.75 9.91 28.11
C MET A 1 20.36 10.28 26.68
N LYS A 2 20.88 9.59 25.67
CA LYS A 2 20.47 9.84 24.27
C LYS A 2 19.08 9.24 24.09
N ILE A 3 18.10 10.07 23.76
CA ILE A 3 16.80 9.59 23.31
C ILE A 3 17.03 9.15 21.86
N GLU A 4 17.17 7.85 21.62
CA GLU A 4 17.18 7.31 20.26
C GLU A 4 15.74 7.41 19.71
N SER A 5 15.55 8.24 18.69
CA SER A 5 14.28 8.36 17.99
C SER A 5 13.99 7.05 17.26
N ILE A 6 13.01 6.28 17.75
CA ILE A 6 12.51 5.08 17.06
C ILE A 6 11.72 5.53 15.84
N ASN A 7 12.34 5.50 14.67
CA ASN A 7 11.69 5.85 13.41
C ASN A 7 10.91 4.65 12.88
N LYS A 8 9.61 4.60 13.17
CA LYS A 8 8.68 3.65 12.55
C LYS A 8 8.13 4.24 11.27
N VAL A 9 8.19 3.49 10.17
CA VAL A 9 7.68 3.93 8.86
C VAL A 9 6.46 3.11 8.47
N LEU A 10 5.41 3.79 8.03
CA LEU A 10 4.24 3.18 7.39
C LEU A 10 4.43 3.24 5.88
N CYS A 11 4.57 2.10 5.23
CA CYS A 11 4.59 1.96 3.78
C CYS A 11 3.24 1.49 3.28
N ILE A 12 2.78 2.05 2.17
CA ILE A 12 1.46 1.78 1.58
C ILE A 12 1.66 1.45 0.10
N GLY A 13 1.29 0.25 -0.31
CA GLY A 13 1.12 -0.16 -1.71
C GLY A 13 2.40 -0.34 -2.54
N ILE A 14 3.61 -0.12 -1.99
CA ILE A 14 4.88 -0.27 -2.72
C ILE A 14 5.86 -1.11 -1.90
N SER A 15 5.86 -2.42 -2.15
CA SER A 15 6.70 -3.40 -1.42
C SER A 15 8.20 -3.17 -1.58
N ILE A 16 8.66 -2.70 -2.75
CA ILE A 16 10.09 -2.44 -3.00
C ILE A 16 10.67 -1.34 -2.09
N LEU A 17 9.85 -0.38 -1.69
CA LEU A 17 10.25 0.67 -0.75
C LEU A 17 10.38 0.10 0.67
N SER A 18 9.38 -0.68 1.10
CA SER A 18 9.39 -1.40 2.38
C SER A 18 10.65 -2.26 2.54
N ASP A 19 11.00 -3.03 1.50
CA ASP A 19 12.19 -3.88 1.48
C ASP A 19 13.48 -3.08 1.60
N SER A 20 13.58 -1.97 0.87
CA SER A 20 14.75 -1.07 0.93
C SER A 20 14.97 -0.49 2.33
N LEU A 21 13.89 -0.09 3.01
CA LEU A 21 13.94 0.46 4.36
C LEU A 21 14.28 -0.61 5.41
N ARG A 22 13.72 -1.82 5.29
CA ARG A 22 14.05 -2.95 6.17
C ARG A 22 15.54 -3.31 6.09
N ARG A 23 16.14 -3.28 4.90
CA ARG A 23 17.59 -3.52 4.72
C ARG A 23 18.48 -2.47 5.40
N GLN A 24 17.95 -1.29 5.68
CA GLN A 24 18.64 -0.20 6.39
C GLN A 24 18.41 -0.24 7.90
N GLY A 25 17.70 -1.26 8.42
CA GLY A 25 17.41 -1.41 9.85
C GLY A 25 16.24 -0.57 10.35
N VAL A 26 15.41 -0.02 9.45
CA VAL A 26 14.21 0.74 9.80
C VAL A 26 13.06 -0.21 10.15
N GLU A 27 12.32 0.11 11.22
CA GLU A 27 11.09 -0.61 11.56
C GLU A 27 9.96 -0.18 10.60
N VAL A 28 9.48 -1.11 9.77
CA VAL A 28 8.47 -0.83 8.74
C VAL A 28 7.19 -1.63 8.99
N VAL A 29 6.06 -0.91 9.03
CA VAL A 29 4.71 -1.48 8.89
C VAL A 29 4.32 -1.34 7.42
N ASP A 30 4.06 -2.47 6.76
CA ASP A 30 3.67 -2.47 5.35
C ASP A 30 2.17 -2.75 5.22
N VAL A 31 1.48 -1.93 4.44
CA VAL A 31 0.07 -2.07 4.14
C VAL A 31 -0.06 -2.31 2.65
N GLU A 32 -0.51 -3.52 2.30
CA GLU A 32 -0.93 -3.86 0.96
C GLU A 32 -2.24 -3.13 0.65
N TRP A 33 -2.11 -1.97 0.01
CA TRP A 33 -3.23 -1.12 -0.38
C TRP A 33 -3.27 -0.98 -1.89
N HIS A 34 -4.48 -1.02 -2.41
CA HIS A 34 -4.77 -0.79 -3.81
C HIS A 34 -5.90 0.25 -3.89
N PRO A 35 -5.88 1.14 -4.90
CA PRO A 35 -7.02 2.02 -5.14
C PRO A 35 -8.27 1.17 -5.40
N PRO A 36 -9.46 1.66 -5.01
CA PRO A 36 -10.70 1.00 -5.42
C PRO A 36 -10.74 0.92 -6.94
N VAL A 37 -11.16 -0.22 -7.46
CA VAL A 37 -11.31 -0.41 -8.90
C VAL A 37 -12.45 0.49 -9.37
N GLU A 38 -12.12 1.54 -10.12
CA GLU A 38 -13.11 2.32 -10.84
C GLU A 38 -13.53 1.53 -12.07
N ILE A 39 -14.73 0.96 -12.01
CA ILE A 39 -15.35 0.33 -13.19
C ILE A 39 -15.99 1.45 -13.99
N GLU A 40 -15.56 1.63 -15.24
CA GLU A 40 -16.22 2.55 -16.16
C GLU A 40 -17.72 2.23 -16.24
N GLU A 41 -18.56 3.26 -16.20
CA GLU A 41 -20.01 3.07 -16.08
C GLU A 41 -20.60 2.24 -17.23
N ASP A 42 -20.00 2.34 -18.43
CA ASP A 42 -20.39 1.55 -19.59
C ASP A 42 -20.03 0.06 -19.42
N LEU A 43 -18.87 -0.24 -18.84
CA LEU A 43 -18.48 -1.60 -18.50
C LEU A 43 -19.41 -2.18 -17.43
N LYS A 44 -19.78 -1.39 -16.43
CA LYS A 44 -20.76 -1.78 -15.40
C LYS A 44 -22.11 -2.13 -16.03
N LYS A 45 -22.63 -1.30 -16.93
CA LYS A 45 -23.89 -1.56 -17.66
C LYS A 45 -23.85 -2.82 -18.51
N ILE A 46 -22.70 -3.17 -19.09
CA ILE A 46 -22.53 -4.41 -19.83
C ILE A 46 -22.58 -5.61 -18.89
N LEU A 47 -21.85 -5.54 -17.77
CA LEU A 47 -21.84 -6.60 -16.75
C LEU A 47 -23.23 -6.82 -16.14
N ASP A 48 -23.97 -5.76 -15.84
CA ASP A 48 -25.34 -5.81 -15.30
C ASP A 48 -26.36 -6.43 -16.29
N LYS A 49 -26.05 -6.50 -17.59
CA LYS A 49 -26.90 -7.17 -18.59
C LYS A 49 -26.61 -8.66 -18.75
N LEU A 50 -25.47 -9.13 -18.26
CA LEU A 50 -24.99 -10.50 -18.42
C LEU A 50 -25.27 -11.37 -17.18
N LEU A 51 -25.47 -10.75 -16.02
CA LEU A 51 -25.79 -11.37 -14.72
C LEU A 51 -27.27 -11.18 -14.38
#